data_AF-A0A5S3SCU2-F1
#
_entry.id   AF-A0A5S3SCU2-F1
#
_cell.length_a   1.000
_cell.length_b   1.000
_cell.length_c   1.000
_cell.angle_alpha   90.00
_cell.angle_beta   90.00
_cell.angle_gamma   90.00
#
_symmetry.space_group_name_H-M   'P 1'
#
loop_
_entity.id
_entity.type
_entity.pdbx_description
1 polymer ?
#
loop_
_entity_poly.entity_id
_entity_poly.type
_entity_poly.pdbx_seq_one_letter_code
_entity_poly.pdbx_strand_id
1 'polypeptide(L)'
;MGRFREKARRFYEKNQVLCSKLNRSQKFYYFGFVVGLISAFWYVTPFSDIFFSVFVAAGLLLTCGVASDILIVYKKVWETNIGKGLILVIYAVATNFAYALSSQIVNEIVTFESSKLIYSINLVAVMLVPLFILAFTYLVFVVILIFGQFYMLIIAHAEQFKTDVCLKHIIPEKIEDYAFRTFLVRFFVFPSILGFYWGISGHAMPAYKNFVENTTKAFIYNLEAKKFSRCKISKGQKVIEINDKEIVVVEKLSGDYSFSPQTCSPTLKPNKKLTKGAEKNSAPVS
;
A
#
# COMPACT_ATOMS: atom_id res chain seq x y z
N MET A 1 -0.97 -26.67 47.91
CA MET A 1 -0.25 -25.60 47.16
C MET A 1 1.09 -26.04 46.55
N GLY A 2 1.90 -26.91 47.19
CA GLY A 2 3.22 -27.33 46.68
C GLY A 2 3.23 -27.97 45.27
N ARG A 3 2.36 -28.96 45.01
CA ARG A 3 2.25 -29.63 43.69
C ARG A 3 1.89 -28.68 42.53
N PHE A 4 1.11 -27.64 42.79
CA PHE A 4 0.72 -26.67 41.76
C PHE A 4 1.90 -25.77 41.38
N ARG A 5 2.63 -25.27 42.37
CA ARG A 5 3.84 -24.44 42.16
C ARG A 5 4.93 -25.20 41.42
N GLU A 6 5.07 -26.50 41.71
CA GLU A 6 6.05 -27.38 41.06
C GLU A 6 5.67 -27.72 39.60
N LYS A 7 4.38 -27.93 39.31
CA LYS A 7 3.88 -28.07 37.93
C LYS A 7 4.06 -26.76 37.15
N ALA A 8 3.76 -25.61 37.75
CA ALA A 8 3.94 -24.30 37.13
C ALA A 8 5.42 -24.02 36.81
N ARG A 9 6.34 -24.37 37.71
CA ARG A 9 7.78 -24.24 37.49
C ARG A 9 8.28 -25.13 36.34
N ARG A 10 7.88 -26.41 36.32
CA ARG A 10 8.21 -27.32 35.20
C ARG A 10 7.65 -26.85 33.87
N PHE A 11 6.45 -26.26 33.88
CA PHE A 11 5.85 -25.68 32.68
C PHE A 11 6.63 -24.46 32.19
N TYR A 12 7.05 -23.57 33.10
CA TYR A 12 7.87 -22.41 32.78
C TYR A 12 9.23 -22.81 32.20
N GLU A 13 9.94 -23.75 32.83
CA GLU A 13 11.24 -24.24 32.37
C GLU A 13 11.15 -24.87 30.97
N LYS A 14 10.11 -25.67 30.70
CA LYS A 14 9.85 -26.23 29.35
C LYS A 14 9.62 -25.14 28.30
N ASN A 15 8.83 -24.12 28.63
CA ASN A 15 8.57 -23.00 27.71
C ASN A 15 9.81 -22.13 27.47
N GLN A 16 10.70 -22.01 28.45
CA GLN A 16 11.96 -21.28 28.32
C GLN A 16 12.91 -22.00 27.34
N VAL A 17 13.03 -23.33 27.45
CA VAL A 17 13.82 -24.16 26.52
C VAL A 17 13.23 -24.15 25.11
N LEU A 18 11.90 -24.12 24.98
CA LEU A 18 11.24 -23.97 23.70
C LEU A 18 11.54 -22.60 23.08
N CYS A 19 11.39 -21.51 23.86
CA CYS A 19 11.62 -20.15 23.42
C CYS A 19 13.08 -19.87 23.01
N SER A 20 14.06 -20.55 23.60
CA SER A 20 15.47 -20.40 23.20
C SER A 20 15.78 -21.01 21.84
N LYS A 21 15.02 -22.03 21.39
CA LYS A 21 15.18 -22.68 20.09
C LYS A 21 14.38 -22.05 18.95
N LEU A 22 13.34 -21.28 19.26
CA LEU A 22 12.46 -20.67 18.25
C LEU A 22 13.12 -19.50 17.52
N ASN A 23 12.87 -19.41 16.21
CA ASN A 23 13.23 -18.26 15.38
C ASN A 23 12.39 -17.01 15.75
N ARG A 24 12.85 -15.80 15.40
CA ARG A 24 12.21 -14.53 15.75
C ARG A 24 10.71 -14.51 15.41
N SER A 25 10.33 -14.94 14.20
CA SER A 25 8.93 -14.97 13.78
C SER A 25 8.11 -16.02 14.55
N GLN A 26 8.68 -17.19 14.82
CA GLN A 26 8.02 -18.25 15.60
C GLN A 26 7.73 -17.80 17.04
N LYS A 27 8.59 -16.96 17.63
CA LYS A 27 8.33 -16.35 18.95
C LYS A 27 7.08 -15.47 18.92
N PHE A 28 6.94 -14.62 17.90
CA PHE A 28 5.76 -13.77 17.74
C PHE A 28 4.48 -14.59 17.54
N TYR A 29 4.53 -15.67 16.75
CA TYR A 29 3.39 -16.58 16.62
C TYR A 29 3.03 -17.28 17.93
N TYR A 30 4.04 -17.75 18.66
CA TYR A 30 3.83 -18.40 19.95
C TYR A 30 3.18 -17.45 20.97
N PHE A 31 3.74 -16.24 21.14
CA PHE A 31 3.19 -15.25 22.07
C PHE A 31 1.81 -14.75 21.62
N GLY A 32 1.62 -14.48 20.33
CA GLY A 32 0.33 -14.09 19.78
C GLY A 32 -0.75 -15.15 20.03
N PHE A 33 -0.42 -16.43 19.85
CA PHE A 33 -1.34 -17.54 20.15
C PHE A 33 -1.67 -17.66 21.64
N VAL A 34 -0.68 -17.56 22.53
CA VAL A 34 -0.90 -17.59 23.99
C VAL A 34 -1.78 -16.43 24.45
N VAL A 35 -1.53 -15.22 23.97
CA VAL A 35 -2.36 -14.04 24.28
C VAL A 35 -3.76 -14.20 23.70
N GLY A 36 -3.88 -14.79 22.50
CA GLY A 36 -5.16 -15.16 21.90
C GLY A 36 -5.97 -16.13 22.76
N LEU A 37 -5.36 -17.18 23.32
CA LEU A 37 -6.03 -18.09 24.25
C LEU A 37 -6.48 -17.39 25.55
N ILE A 38 -5.70 -16.42 26.04
CA ILE A 38 -6.10 -15.59 27.18
C ILE A 38 -7.31 -14.73 26.82
N SER A 39 -7.42 -14.23 25.58
CA SER A 39 -8.61 -13.48 25.15
C SER A 39 -9.89 -14.35 25.20
N ALA A 40 -9.80 -15.65 24.89
CA ALA A 40 -10.95 -16.55 24.98
C ALA A 40 -11.48 -16.71 26.42
N PHE A 41 -10.61 -16.62 27.43
CA PHE A 41 -11.04 -16.58 28.83
C PHE A 41 -11.86 -15.31 29.13
N TRP A 42 -11.39 -14.14 28.67
CA TRP A 42 -12.08 -12.87 28.87
C TRP A 42 -13.40 -12.77 28.09
N TYR A 43 -13.54 -13.48 26.97
CA TYR A 43 -14.79 -13.56 26.20
C TYR A 43 -15.95 -14.18 27.01
N VAL A 44 -15.66 -15.16 27.87
CA VAL A 44 -16.66 -15.83 28.71
C VAL A 44 -17.06 -14.96 29.91
N THR A 45 -16.24 -13.99 30.27
CA THR A 45 -16.49 -13.05 31.37
C THR A 45 -17.22 -11.78 30.88
N PRO A 46 -17.91 -11.03 31.75
CA PRO A 46 -18.61 -9.80 31.35
C PRO A 46 -17.68 -8.62 30.97
N PHE A 47 -16.37 -8.83 30.87
CA PHE A 47 -15.37 -7.79 30.60
C PHE A 47 -15.08 -7.61 29.10
N SER A 48 -16.04 -7.07 28.35
CA SER A 48 -15.94 -6.89 26.88
C SER A 48 -14.79 -5.99 26.44
N ASP A 49 -14.48 -4.93 27.19
CA ASP A 49 -13.41 -3.98 26.82
C ASP A 49 -12.02 -4.62 26.96
N ILE A 50 -11.83 -5.43 28.00
CA ILE A 50 -10.59 -6.19 28.21
C ILE A 50 -10.46 -7.24 27.12
N PHE A 51 -11.54 -7.93 26.77
CA PHE A 51 -11.55 -8.87 25.65
C PHE A 51 -11.07 -8.21 24.35
N PHE A 52 -11.64 -7.05 23.97
CA PHE A 52 -11.28 -6.35 22.74
C PHE A 52 -9.80 -5.93 22.74
N SER A 53 -9.32 -5.36 23.84
CA SER A 53 -7.92 -4.92 23.97
C SER A 53 -6.93 -6.09 23.85
N VAL A 54 -7.19 -7.21 24.54
CA VAL A 54 -6.34 -8.40 24.49
C VAL A 54 -6.38 -9.06 23.11
N PHE A 55 -7.55 -9.07 22.45
CA PHE A 55 -7.70 -9.57 21.08
C PHE A 55 -6.91 -8.73 20.07
N VAL A 56 -7.00 -7.39 20.16
CA VAL A 56 -6.20 -6.48 19.32
C VAL A 56 -4.70 -6.68 19.56
N ALA A 57 -4.27 -6.81 20.81
CA ALA A 57 -2.87 -7.08 21.14
C ALA A 57 -2.38 -8.41 20.56
N ALA A 58 -3.20 -9.47 20.61
CA ALA A 58 -2.90 -10.76 19.98
C ALA A 58 -2.76 -10.61 18.45
N GLY A 59 -3.69 -9.88 17.81
CA GLY A 59 -3.65 -9.58 16.38
C GLY A 59 -2.36 -8.85 15.97
N LEU A 60 -1.98 -7.81 16.72
CA LEU A 60 -0.74 -7.06 16.49
C LEU A 60 0.50 -7.94 16.58
N LEU A 61 0.58 -8.83 17.58
CA LEU A 61 1.70 -9.77 17.72
C LEU A 61 1.78 -10.75 16.55
N LEU A 62 0.64 -11.28 16.09
CA LEU A 62 0.58 -12.17 14.93
C LEU A 62 0.99 -11.43 13.64
N THR A 63 0.56 -10.18 13.46
CA THR A 63 1.02 -9.32 12.36
C THR A 63 2.53 -9.10 12.43
N CYS A 64 3.10 -8.82 13.61
CA CYS A 64 4.55 -8.71 13.78
C CYS A 64 5.28 -10.00 13.39
N GLY A 65 4.70 -11.17 13.65
CA GLY A 65 5.20 -12.45 13.17
C GLY A 65 5.25 -12.52 11.65
N VAL A 66 4.13 -12.19 10.98
CA VAL A 66 4.03 -12.12 9.51
C VAL A 66 5.03 -11.13 8.94
N ALA A 67 5.09 -9.91 9.47
CA ALA A 67 6.03 -8.88 9.03
C ALA A 67 7.49 -9.35 9.19
N SER A 68 7.80 -10.04 10.29
CA SER A 68 9.12 -10.63 10.50
C SER A 68 9.47 -11.68 9.45
N ASP A 69 8.53 -12.54 9.06
CA ASP A 69 8.75 -13.52 7.98
C ASP A 69 8.97 -12.84 6.62
N ILE A 70 8.18 -11.82 6.28
CA ILE A 70 8.37 -11.03 5.05
C ILE A 70 9.75 -10.37 5.05
N LEU A 71 10.19 -9.80 6.18
CA LEU A 71 11.50 -9.16 6.30
C LEU A 71 12.66 -10.15 6.12
N ILE A 72 12.52 -11.39 6.58
CA ILE A 72 13.53 -12.44 6.38
C ILE A 72 13.65 -12.77 4.88
N VAL A 73 12.51 -12.93 4.19
CA VAL A 73 12.48 -13.18 2.74
C VAL A 73 13.08 -11.99 1.99
N TYR A 74 12.65 -10.77 2.33
CA TYR A 74 13.17 -9.54 1.74
C TYR A 74 14.68 -9.43 1.89
N LYS A 75 15.23 -9.68 3.10
CA LYS A 75 16.68 -9.62 3.33
C LYS A 75 17.42 -10.61 2.42
N LYS A 76 16.91 -11.84 2.29
CA LYS A 76 17.52 -12.87 1.44
C LYS A 76 17.48 -12.50 -0.04
N VAL A 77 16.39 -11.89 -0.52
CA VAL A 77 16.30 -11.37 -1.89
C VAL A 77 17.27 -10.20 -2.08
N TRP A 78 17.32 -9.27 -1.13
CA TRP A 78 18.16 -8.08 -1.18
C TRP A 78 19.66 -8.37 -1.11
N GLU A 79 20.08 -9.48 -0.52
CA GLU A 79 21.49 -9.89 -0.51
C GLU A 79 21.99 -10.28 -1.92
N THR A 80 21.09 -10.71 -2.81
CA THR A 80 21.46 -11.10 -4.18
C THR A 80 21.46 -9.92 -5.14
N ASN A 81 22.44 -9.87 -6.06
CA ASN A 81 22.49 -8.82 -7.09
C ASN A 81 21.29 -8.90 -8.05
N ILE A 82 20.84 -10.11 -8.38
CA ILE A 82 19.64 -10.35 -9.21
C ILE A 82 18.39 -9.84 -8.49
N GLY A 83 18.24 -10.11 -7.19
CA GLY A 83 17.09 -9.67 -6.40
C GLY A 83 17.00 -8.16 -6.28
N LYS A 84 18.12 -7.45 -6.08
CA LYS A 84 18.16 -5.98 -6.12
C LYS A 84 17.70 -5.42 -7.47
N GLY A 85 18.21 -6.00 -8.57
CA GLY A 85 17.80 -5.60 -9.91
C GLY A 85 16.31 -5.80 -10.15
N LEU A 86 15.76 -6.94 -9.72
CA LEU A 86 14.33 -7.22 -9.84
C LEU A 86 13.47 -6.23 -9.03
N ILE A 87 13.86 -5.92 -7.79
CA ILE A 87 13.17 -4.94 -6.94
C ILE A 87 13.16 -3.56 -7.61
N LEU A 88 14.27 -3.13 -8.23
CA LEU A 88 14.34 -1.87 -8.95
C LEU A 88 13.40 -1.82 -10.15
N VAL A 89 13.31 -2.91 -10.92
CA VAL A 89 12.37 -3.01 -12.06
C VAL A 89 10.93 -2.93 -11.58
N ILE A 90 10.56 -3.69 -10.53
CA ILE A 90 9.22 -3.65 -9.95
C ILE A 90 8.88 -2.25 -9.45
N TYR A 91 9.83 -1.60 -8.77
CA TYR A 91 9.66 -0.23 -8.30
C TYR A 91 9.40 0.74 -9.46
N ALA A 92 10.18 0.68 -10.54
CA ALA A 92 9.99 1.52 -11.72
C ALA A 92 8.60 1.31 -12.37
N VAL A 93 8.15 0.06 -12.48
CA VAL A 93 6.81 -0.26 -13.01
C VAL A 93 5.72 0.29 -12.08
N ALA A 94 5.86 0.07 -10.77
CA ALA A 94 4.91 0.54 -9.76
C ALA A 94 4.77 2.07 -9.76
N THR A 95 5.88 2.80 -9.86
CA THR A 95 5.89 4.27 -9.94
C THR A 95 5.16 4.79 -11.18
N ASN A 96 5.43 4.21 -12.35
CA ASN A 96 4.73 4.60 -13.58
C ASN A 96 3.23 4.33 -13.49
N PHE A 97 2.85 3.19 -12.92
CA PHE A 97 1.46 2.85 -12.69
C PHE A 97 0.78 3.79 -11.68
N ALA A 98 1.48 4.19 -10.62
CA ALA A 98 0.99 5.18 -9.65
C ALA A 98 0.70 6.54 -10.31
N TYR A 99 1.60 7.01 -11.18
CA TYR A 99 1.38 8.24 -11.94
C TYR A 99 0.21 8.13 -12.93
N ALA A 100 0.09 7.01 -13.63
CA ALA A 100 -1.03 6.75 -14.54
C ALA A 100 -2.37 6.78 -13.79
N LEU A 101 -2.49 6.07 -12.67
CA LEU A 101 -3.71 6.10 -11.84
C LEU A 101 -4.01 7.49 -11.28
N SER A 102 -2.97 8.21 -10.87
CA SER A 102 -3.11 9.57 -10.34
C SER A 102 -3.62 10.54 -11.41
N SER A 103 -3.13 10.41 -12.64
CA SER A 103 -3.64 11.18 -13.79
C SER A 103 -5.11 10.91 -14.08
N GLN A 104 -5.57 9.66 -13.91
CA GLN A 104 -6.99 9.28 -14.07
C GLN A 104 -7.85 9.87 -12.95
N ILE A 105 -7.42 9.78 -11.69
CA ILE A 105 -8.14 10.35 -10.55
C ILE A 105 -8.29 11.87 -10.70
N VAL A 106 -7.22 12.56 -11.09
CA VAL A 106 -7.28 14.01 -11.31
C VAL A 106 -8.20 14.35 -12.49
N ASN A 107 -8.17 13.57 -13.58
CA ASN A 107 -9.07 13.74 -14.71
C ASN A 107 -10.55 13.58 -14.32
N GLU A 108 -10.88 12.58 -13.48
CA GLU A 108 -12.23 12.38 -12.95
C GLU A 108 -12.68 13.56 -12.08
N ILE A 109 -11.78 14.14 -11.27
CA ILE A 109 -12.07 15.29 -10.41
C ILE A 109 -12.33 16.57 -11.22
N VAL A 110 -11.48 16.87 -12.20
CA VAL A 110 -11.64 18.10 -13.00
C VAL A 110 -12.62 17.94 -14.15
N THR A 111 -13.03 16.71 -14.48
CA THR A 111 -13.90 16.36 -15.61
C THR A 111 -13.39 16.91 -16.96
N PHE A 112 -12.08 17.11 -17.07
CA PHE A 112 -11.41 17.69 -18.23
C PHE A 112 -9.95 17.25 -18.30
N GLU A 113 -9.21 17.70 -19.32
CA GLU A 113 -7.80 17.37 -19.49
C GLU A 113 -6.96 17.72 -18.24
N SER A 114 -6.25 16.73 -17.70
CA SER A 114 -5.43 16.86 -16.49
C SER A 114 -3.93 17.04 -16.76
N SER A 115 -3.51 17.09 -18.03
CA SER A 115 -2.09 17.12 -18.44
C SER A 115 -1.30 18.31 -17.87
N LYS A 116 -1.98 19.42 -17.57
CA LYS A 116 -1.39 20.64 -16.99
C LYS A 116 -1.34 20.64 -15.45
N LEU A 117 -1.96 19.66 -14.79
CA LEU A 117 -2.10 19.57 -13.33
C LEU A 117 -1.02 18.68 -12.71
N ILE A 118 0.25 18.94 -13.06
CA ILE A 118 1.39 18.09 -12.71
C ILE A 118 1.57 17.99 -11.18
N TYR A 119 1.36 19.07 -10.43
CA TYR A 119 1.53 19.05 -8.98
C TYR A 119 0.39 18.30 -8.28
N SER A 120 -0.84 18.41 -8.80
CA SER A 120 -1.97 17.61 -8.31
C SER A 120 -1.78 16.14 -8.60
N ILE A 121 -1.30 15.77 -9.79
CA ILE A 121 -0.96 14.38 -10.14
C ILE A 121 0.12 13.85 -9.20
N ASN A 122 1.16 14.63 -8.93
CA ASN A 122 2.23 14.26 -8.00
C ASN A 122 1.70 14.08 -6.57
N LEU A 123 0.82 14.97 -6.11
CA LEU A 123 0.20 14.87 -4.79
C LEU A 123 -0.63 13.59 -4.67
N VAL A 124 -1.49 13.31 -5.66
CA VAL A 124 -2.31 12.09 -5.68
C VAL A 124 -1.41 10.86 -5.70
N ALA A 125 -0.32 10.87 -6.48
CA ALA A 125 0.62 9.75 -6.53
C ALA A 125 1.22 9.44 -5.15
N VAL A 126 1.61 10.47 -4.39
CA VAL A 126 2.08 10.31 -3.00
C VAL A 126 0.97 9.78 -2.10
N MET A 127 -0.26 10.27 -2.23
CA MET A 127 -1.41 9.77 -1.49
C MET A 127 -1.78 8.33 -1.89
N LEU A 128 -1.42 7.83 -3.06
CA LEU A 128 -1.65 6.42 -3.40
C LEU A 128 -0.61 5.47 -2.79
N VAL A 129 0.53 5.97 -2.30
CA VAL A 129 1.63 5.12 -1.77
C VAL A 129 1.17 4.14 -0.69
N PRO A 130 0.38 4.52 0.34
CA PRO A 130 -0.11 3.58 1.34
C PRO A 130 -0.95 2.44 0.75
N LEU A 131 -1.77 2.73 -0.27
CA LEU A 131 -2.59 1.73 -0.95
C LEU A 131 -1.73 0.77 -1.77
N PHE A 132 -0.70 1.28 -2.44
CA PHE A 132 0.26 0.45 -3.15
C PHE A 132 1.05 -0.46 -2.20
N ILE A 133 1.55 0.07 -1.08
CA ILE A 133 2.24 -0.74 -0.07
C ILE A 133 1.34 -1.88 0.40
N LEU A 134 0.08 -1.58 0.69
CA LEU A 134 -0.92 -2.58 1.10
C LEU A 134 -1.14 -3.62 -0.01
N ALA A 135 -1.40 -3.19 -1.25
CA ALA A 135 -1.61 -4.09 -2.40
C ALA A 135 -0.39 -4.98 -2.70
N PHE A 136 0.83 -4.42 -2.69
CA PHE A 136 2.06 -5.20 -2.87
C PHE A 136 2.31 -6.16 -1.71
N THR A 137 1.98 -5.77 -0.48
CA THR A 137 2.07 -6.66 0.69
C THR A 137 1.13 -7.85 0.51
N TYR A 138 -0.12 -7.62 0.06
CA TYR A 138 -1.05 -8.71 -0.27
C TYR A 138 -0.50 -9.63 -1.36
N LEU A 139 0.03 -9.06 -2.46
CA LEU A 139 0.58 -9.83 -3.57
C LEU A 139 1.76 -10.71 -3.12
N VAL A 140 2.76 -10.11 -2.48
CA VAL A 140 3.94 -10.83 -1.96
C VAL A 140 3.52 -11.92 -0.99
N PHE A 141 2.52 -11.64 -0.16
CA PHE A 141 2.03 -12.60 0.81
C PHE A 141 1.30 -13.79 0.17
N VAL A 142 0.48 -13.57 -0.86
CA VAL A 142 -0.13 -14.66 -1.65
C VAL A 142 0.94 -15.54 -2.29
N VAL A 143 2.00 -14.93 -2.84
CA VAL A 143 3.14 -15.66 -3.39
C VAL A 143 3.85 -16.47 -2.30
N ILE A 144 4.13 -15.90 -1.12
CA ILE A 144 4.75 -16.64 -0.01
C ILE A 144 3.84 -17.77 0.49
N LEU A 145 2.52 -17.57 0.53
CA LEU A 145 1.56 -18.62 0.87
C LEU A 145 1.58 -19.77 -0.13
N ILE A 146 1.57 -19.48 -1.44
CA ILE A 146 1.51 -20.50 -2.48
C ILE A 146 2.86 -21.19 -2.66
N PHE A 147 3.98 -20.48 -2.56
CA PHE A 147 5.30 -21.08 -2.84
C PHE A 147 6.05 -21.48 -1.56
N GLY A 148 6.01 -20.65 -0.53
CA GLY A 148 6.73 -20.90 0.72
C GLY A 148 6.19 -22.08 1.52
N GLN A 149 4.87 -22.30 1.48
CA GLN A 149 4.23 -23.40 2.20
C GLN A 149 4.55 -24.75 1.54
N PHE A 150 4.49 -24.82 0.21
CA PHE A 150 4.85 -26.03 -0.53
C PHE A 150 6.35 -26.33 -0.42
N TYR A 151 7.20 -25.30 -0.39
CA TYR A 151 8.64 -25.46 -0.15
C TYR A 151 8.94 -26.14 1.19
N MET A 152 8.26 -25.73 2.27
CA MET A 152 8.43 -26.34 3.60
C MET A 152 7.88 -27.76 3.67
N LEU A 153 6.78 -28.07 2.96
CA LEU A 153 6.27 -29.43 2.84
C LEU A 153 7.22 -30.36 2.10
N ILE A 154 7.79 -29.88 0.99
CA ILE A 154 8.79 -30.61 0.21
C ILE A 154 10.01 -30.88 1.10
N ILE A 155 10.52 -29.90 1.83
CA ILE A 155 11.68 -30.10 2.73
C ILE A 155 11.36 -31.07 3.88
N ALA A 156 10.16 -30.97 4.48
CA ALA A 156 9.75 -31.86 5.56
C ALA A 156 9.68 -33.34 5.10
N HIS A 157 9.29 -33.59 3.85
CA HIS A 157 9.30 -34.94 3.27
C HIS A 157 10.65 -35.30 2.62
N ALA A 158 11.44 -34.30 2.21
CA ALA A 158 12.76 -34.48 1.62
C ALA A 158 13.85 -34.82 2.62
N GLU A 159 13.56 -34.91 3.91
CA GLU A 159 14.44 -35.60 4.85
C GLU A 159 14.71 -37.05 4.43
N GLN A 160 13.80 -37.70 3.71
CA GLN A 160 14.01 -39.02 3.12
C GLN A 160 14.93 -39.01 1.87
N PHE A 161 15.09 -37.85 1.22
CA PHE A 161 15.90 -37.66 -0.01
C PHE A 161 17.24 -36.96 0.27
N LYS A 162 17.57 -36.62 1.53
CA LYS A 162 18.86 -36.05 1.94
C LYS A 162 20.08 -36.93 1.59
N THR A 163 19.84 -38.20 1.27
CA THR A 163 20.87 -39.18 0.89
C THR A 163 21.40 -39.00 -0.53
N ASP A 164 20.72 -38.26 -1.41
CA ASP A 164 21.14 -38.08 -2.80
C ASP A 164 22.11 -36.90 -2.99
N VAL A 165 23.31 -37.22 -3.50
CA VAL A 165 24.44 -36.29 -3.72
C VAL A 165 24.07 -35.10 -4.61
N CYS A 166 23.13 -35.27 -5.53
CA CYS A 166 22.67 -34.24 -6.47
C CYS A 166 21.79 -33.16 -5.78
N LEU A 167 20.96 -33.54 -4.82
CA LEU A 167 19.99 -32.63 -4.18
C LEU A 167 20.59 -31.84 -3.01
N LYS A 168 21.78 -32.23 -2.52
CA LYS A 168 22.46 -31.56 -1.40
C LYS A 168 22.71 -30.07 -1.64
N HIS A 169 22.86 -29.63 -2.89
CA HIS A 169 23.12 -28.22 -3.21
C HIS A 169 21.85 -27.35 -3.29
N ILE A 170 20.68 -27.95 -3.47
CA ILE A 170 19.39 -27.24 -3.60
C ILE A 170 18.69 -27.11 -2.23
N ILE A 171 18.96 -28.05 -1.32
CA ILE A 171 18.35 -28.10 0.01
C ILE A 171 19.16 -27.22 1.00
N PRO A 172 18.56 -26.22 1.65
CA PRO A 172 19.25 -25.34 2.59
C PRO A 172 19.70 -26.10 3.84
N GLU A 173 20.96 -25.89 4.26
CA GLU A 173 21.58 -26.54 5.43
C GLU A 173 20.91 -26.24 6.78
N LYS A 174 20.17 -25.12 6.90
CA LYS A 174 19.47 -24.73 8.12
C LYS A 174 17.97 -24.87 7.93
N ILE A 175 17.44 -26.03 8.29
CA ILE A 175 16.01 -26.29 8.36
C ILE A 175 15.51 -25.76 9.72
N GLU A 176 14.34 -25.12 9.73
CA GLU A 176 13.69 -24.77 11.00
C GLU A 176 13.43 -26.06 11.82
N ASP A 177 13.87 -26.11 13.08
CA ASP A 177 13.73 -27.29 13.97
C ASP A 177 12.29 -27.86 14.03
N TYR A 178 11.28 -27.01 13.77
CA TYR A 178 9.86 -27.35 13.76
C TYR A 178 9.18 -26.97 12.46
N ALA A 179 9.77 -27.32 11.31
CA ALA A 179 9.29 -26.96 9.97
C ALA A 179 7.79 -27.31 9.75
N PHE A 180 7.37 -28.55 10.01
CA PHE A 180 5.98 -28.97 9.77
C PHE A 180 4.96 -28.28 10.69
N ARG A 181 5.29 -28.10 11.98
CA ARG A 181 4.39 -27.40 12.92
C ARG A 181 4.28 -25.91 12.57
N THR A 182 5.38 -25.31 12.15
CA THR A 182 5.39 -23.90 11.72
C THR A 182 4.60 -23.72 10.44
N PHE A 183 4.67 -24.67 9.50
CA PHE A 183 3.81 -24.71 8.31
C PHE A 183 2.32 -24.69 8.71
N LEU A 184 1.87 -25.58 9.59
CA LEU A 184 0.46 -25.63 10.00
C LEU A 184 0.01 -24.32 10.66
N VAL A 185 0.83 -23.77 11.57
CA VAL A 185 0.52 -22.49 12.22
C VAL A 185 0.42 -21.38 11.17
N ARG A 186 1.39 -21.28 10.26
CA ARG A 186 1.37 -20.26 9.20
C ARG A 186 0.16 -20.44 8.28
N PHE A 187 -0.20 -21.67 7.90
CA PHE A 187 -1.35 -21.96 7.04
C PHE A 187 -2.68 -21.41 7.58
N PHE A 188 -2.86 -21.38 8.91
CA PHE A 188 -4.06 -20.80 9.53
C PHE A 188 -3.92 -19.33 9.89
N VAL A 189 -2.78 -18.93 10.48
CA VAL A 189 -2.55 -17.55 10.91
C VAL A 189 -2.56 -16.60 9.72
N PHE A 190 -2.02 -17.04 8.58
CA PHE A 190 -1.81 -16.17 7.44
C PHE A 190 -3.14 -15.74 6.79
N PRO A 191 -4.04 -16.65 6.37
CA PRO A 191 -5.37 -16.29 5.91
C PRO A 191 -6.18 -15.52 6.95
N SER A 192 -6.05 -15.84 8.24
CA SER A 192 -6.78 -15.14 9.31
C SER A 192 -6.40 -13.65 9.37
N ILE A 193 -5.10 -13.36 9.36
CA ILE A 193 -4.57 -11.99 9.37
C ILE A 193 -4.95 -11.25 8.08
N LEU A 194 -4.89 -11.92 6.93
CA LEU A 194 -5.33 -11.32 5.66
C LEU A 194 -6.81 -10.98 5.66
N GLY A 195 -7.67 -11.91 6.08
CA GLY A 195 -9.11 -11.70 6.13
C GLY A 195 -9.46 -10.51 7.02
N PHE A 196 -8.77 -10.40 8.16
CA PHE A 196 -8.90 -9.26 9.06
C PHE A 196 -8.49 -7.94 8.40
N TYR A 197 -7.30 -7.88 7.79
CA TYR A 197 -6.84 -6.67 7.10
C TYR A 197 -7.73 -6.32 5.90
N TRP A 198 -8.24 -7.32 5.18
CA TRP A 198 -9.12 -7.11 4.03
C TRP A 198 -10.45 -6.50 4.48
N GLY A 199 -11.03 -7.02 5.57
CA GLY A 199 -12.23 -6.47 6.17
C GLY A 199 -12.06 -5.02 6.61
N ILE A 200 -10.97 -4.72 7.34
CA ILE A 200 -10.67 -3.33 7.75
C ILE A 200 -10.47 -2.43 6.53
N SER A 201 -9.71 -2.91 5.54
CA SER A 201 -9.43 -2.15 4.32
C SER A 201 -10.71 -1.82 3.56
N GLY A 202 -11.63 -2.79 3.45
CA GLY A 202 -12.94 -2.58 2.80
C GLY A 202 -13.77 -1.49 3.46
N HIS A 203 -13.74 -1.38 4.78
CA HIS A 203 -14.43 -0.31 5.51
C HIS A 203 -13.70 1.05 5.43
N ALA A 204 -12.38 1.05 5.39
CA ALA A 204 -11.58 2.28 5.35
C ALA A 204 -11.50 2.92 3.95
N MET A 205 -11.60 2.11 2.89
CA MET A 205 -11.39 2.55 1.50
C MET A 205 -12.32 3.69 1.05
N PRO A 206 -13.63 3.69 1.35
CA PRO A 206 -14.51 4.80 0.95
C PRO A 206 -14.13 6.13 1.61
N ALA A 207 -13.80 6.10 2.91
CA ALA A 207 -13.34 7.29 3.63
C ALA A 207 -12.00 7.80 3.06
N TYR A 208 -11.11 6.88 2.68
CA TYR A 208 -9.85 7.22 2.05
C TYR A 208 -10.04 7.86 0.67
N LYS A 209 -10.92 7.30 -0.17
CA LYS A 209 -11.26 7.88 -1.48
C LYS A 209 -11.77 9.32 -1.34
N ASN A 210 -12.71 9.55 -0.43
CA ASN A 210 -13.24 10.88 -0.16
C ASN A 210 -12.16 11.84 0.36
N PHE A 211 -11.23 11.36 1.19
CA PHE A 211 -10.09 12.15 1.64
C PHE A 211 -9.20 12.58 0.46
N VAL A 212 -8.79 11.62 -0.38
CA VAL A 212 -7.97 11.89 -1.58
C VAL A 212 -8.66 12.90 -2.49
N GLU A 213 -9.94 12.72 -2.78
CA GLU A 213 -10.72 13.62 -3.63
C GLU A 213 -10.81 15.03 -3.04
N ASN A 214 -11.27 15.17 -1.80
CA ASN A 214 -11.45 16.47 -1.17
C ASN A 214 -10.13 17.23 -1.00
N THR A 215 -9.06 16.53 -0.62
CA THR A 215 -7.72 17.11 -0.52
C THR A 215 -7.21 17.55 -1.90
N THR A 216 -7.44 16.75 -2.94
CA THR A 216 -7.02 17.09 -4.31
C THR A 216 -7.78 18.29 -4.84
N LYS A 217 -9.11 18.33 -4.68
CA LYS A 217 -9.93 19.49 -5.07
C LYS A 217 -9.44 20.79 -4.39
N ALA A 218 -9.19 20.72 -3.08
CA ALA A 218 -8.67 21.85 -2.33
C ALA A 218 -7.26 22.25 -2.78
N PHE A 219 -6.41 21.29 -3.10
CA PHE A 219 -5.07 21.54 -3.59
C PHE A 219 -5.09 22.23 -4.96
N ILE A 220 -5.88 21.71 -5.92
CA ILE A 220 -6.04 22.31 -7.25
C ILE A 220 -6.48 23.77 -7.10
N TYR A 221 -7.53 24.04 -6.33
CA TYR A 221 -8.02 25.41 -6.16
C TYR A 221 -6.99 26.34 -5.50
N ASN A 222 -6.27 25.89 -4.48
CA ASN A 222 -5.39 26.78 -3.71
C ASN A 222 -4.02 26.98 -4.35
N LEU A 223 -3.46 25.98 -5.02
CA LEU A 223 -2.05 25.97 -5.42
C LEU A 223 -1.85 25.93 -6.95
N GLU A 224 -2.74 25.29 -7.71
CA GLU A 224 -2.59 25.21 -9.17
C GLU A 224 -3.44 26.25 -9.90
N ALA A 225 -4.71 26.40 -9.52
CA ALA A 225 -5.63 27.35 -10.16
C ALA A 225 -5.17 28.80 -9.94
N LYS A 226 -5.15 29.58 -11.02
CA LYS A 226 -4.66 30.96 -11.03
C LYS A 226 -5.80 31.95 -10.85
N LYS A 227 -5.56 32.98 -10.04
CA LYS A 227 -6.49 34.10 -9.83
C LYS A 227 -6.50 35.09 -11.00
N PHE A 228 -5.38 35.19 -11.72
CA PHE A 228 -5.24 36.08 -12.87
C PHE A 228 -4.97 35.22 -14.10
N SER A 229 -5.66 35.51 -15.20
CA SER A 229 -5.52 34.76 -16.44
C SER A 229 -5.67 35.65 -17.66
N ARG A 230 -5.32 35.09 -18.82
CA ARG A 230 -5.51 35.75 -20.11
C ARG A 230 -6.97 35.84 -20.51
N CYS A 231 -7.84 35.09 -19.87
CA CYS A 231 -9.26 34.99 -20.16
C CYS A 231 -10.09 35.85 -19.20
N LYS A 232 -11.25 36.31 -19.65
CA LYS A 232 -12.23 36.97 -18.79
C LYS A 232 -12.83 35.95 -17.82
N ILE A 233 -12.75 36.23 -16.53
CA ILE A 233 -13.29 35.38 -15.44
C ILE A 233 -14.14 36.23 -14.49
N SER A 234 -15.13 35.60 -13.83
CA SER A 234 -15.96 36.29 -12.85
C SER A 234 -15.22 36.53 -11.53
N LYS A 235 -15.70 37.50 -10.74
CA LYS A 235 -15.05 37.91 -9.49
C LYS A 235 -15.09 36.77 -8.47
N GLY A 236 -13.92 36.31 -8.02
CA GLY A 236 -13.79 35.24 -7.02
C GLY A 236 -13.55 33.84 -7.59
N GLN A 237 -13.67 33.67 -8.92
CA GLN A 237 -13.29 32.42 -9.59
C GLN A 237 -11.78 32.36 -9.81
N LYS A 238 -11.25 31.13 -9.90
CA LYS A 238 -9.89 30.84 -10.35
C LYS A 238 -9.96 30.03 -11.63
N VAL A 239 -8.83 29.89 -12.32
CA VAL A 239 -8.80 29.20 -13.61
C VAL A 239 -7.55 28.36 -13.79
N ILE A 240 -7.72 27.25 -14.47
CA ILE A 240 -6.64 26.38 -14.96
C ILE A 240 -6.57 26.61 -16.47
N GLU A 241 -5.43 27.09 -16.95
CA GLU A 241 -5.19 27.29 -18.38
C GLU A 241 -4.78 25.95 -19.00
N ILE A 242 -5.57 25.45 -19.94
CA ILE A 242 -5.26 24.21 -20.68
C ILE A 242 -4.54 24.57 -21.98
N ASN A 243 -5.16 25.46 -22.76
CA ASN A 243 -4.60 26.05 -23.98
C ASN A 243 -5.14 27.48 -24.20
N ASP A 244 -4.85 28.11 -25.34
CA ASP A 244 -5.25 29.48 -25.64
C ASP A 244 -6.77 29.68 -25.83
N LYS A 245 -7.54 28.59 -25.99
CA LYS A 245 -8.98 28.60 -26.30
C LYS A 245 -9.83 27.94 -25.23
N GLU A 246 -9.26 27.10 -24.38
CA GLU A 246 -9.97 26.25 -23.42
C GLU A 246 -9.36 26.41 -22.05
N ILE A 247 -10.24 26.62 -21.08
CA ILE A 247 -9.90 26.82 -19.68
C ILE A 247 -10.84 26.00 -18.80
N VAL A 248 -10.37 25.66 -17.60
CA VAL A 248 -11.25 25.11 -16.56
C VAL A 248 -11.42 26.17 -15.49
N VAL A 249 -12.65 26.66 -15.34
CA VAL A 249 -13.01 27.60 -14.28
C VAL A 249 -13.28 26.82 -13.01
N VAL A 250 -12.65 27.26 -11.93
CA VAL A 250 -12.78 26.65 -10.60
C VAL A 250 -13.49 27.61 -9.67
N GLU A 251 -14.62 27.16 -9.13
CA GLU A 251 -15.46 27.92 -8.22
C GLU A 251 -15.63 27.19 -6.89
N LYS A 252 -15.63 27.95 -5.78
CA LYS A 252 -15.86 27.41 -4.45
C LYS A 252 -17.32 27.64 -4.05
N LEU A 253 -18.13 26.59 -4.06
CA LEU A 253 -19.56 26.60 -3.74
C LEU A 253 -19.80 25.91 -2.40
N SER A 254 -20.28 26.64 -1.39
CA SER A 254 -20.71 26.08 -0.10
C SER A 254 -19.72 25.13 0.60
N GLY A 255 -18.41 25.34 0.38
CA GLY A 255 -17.34 24.51 0.96
C GLY A 255 -16.79 23.41 0.05
N ASP A 256 -17.44 23.11 -1.08
CA ASP A 256 -16.92 22.23 -2.14
C ASP A 256 -16.37 23.04 -3.33
N TYR A 257 -15.66 22.36 -4.22
CA TYR A 257 -15.06 22.94 -5.41
C TYR A 257 -15.70 22.35 -6.66
N SER A 258 -16.15 23.23 -7.55
CA SER A 258 -16.70 22.88 -8.86
C SER A 258 -15.70 23.21 -9.96
N PHE A 259 -15.57 22.30 -10.91
CA PHE A 259 -14.69 22.40 -12.07
C PHE A 259 -15.56 22.43 -13.31
N SER A 260 -15.52 23.53 -14.06
CA SER A 260 -16.34 23.72 -15.25
C SER A 260 -15.46 24.09 -16.44
N PRO A 261 -15.37 23.23 -17.47
CA PRO A 261 -14.67 23.56 -18.69
C PRO A 261 -15.42 24.66 -19.46
N GLN A 262 -14.69 25.66 -19.95
CA GLN A 262 -15.22 26.81 -20.69
C GLN A 262 -14.24 27.27 -21.78
N THR A 263 -14.77 27.94 -22.80
CA THR A 263 -13.92 28.57 -23.82
C THR A 263 -13.34 29.89 -23.31
N CYS A 264 -12.06 30.12 -23.52
CA CYS A 264 -11.36 31.35 -23.19
C CYS A 264 -11.81 32.53 -24.06
N SER A 265 -12.39 33.56 -23.44
CA SER A 265 -12.55 34.87 -24.05
C SER A 265 -11.36 35.75 -23.66
N PRO A 266 -10.43 36.06 -24.58
CA PRO A 266 -9.21 36.78 -24.22
C PRO A 266 -9.51 38.21 -23.75
N THR A 267 -8.84 38.61 -22.67
CA THR A 267 -8.90 39.97 -22.12
C THR A 267 -8.20 40.95 -23.06
N LEU A 268 -7.14 40.52 -23.73
CA LEU A 268 -6.42 41.30 -24.72
C LEU A 268 -7.07 41.12 -26.10
N LYS A 269 -7.49 42.24 -26.71
CA LYS A 269 -7.97 42.22 -28.10
C LYS A 269 -6.78 42.12 -29.05
N PRO A 270 -6.82 41.26 -30.08
CA PRO A 270 -5.74 41.17 -31.05
C PRO A 270 -5.54 42.52 -31.75
N ASN A 271 -4.29 42.97 -31.82
CA ASN A 271 -3.94 44.23 -32.45
C ASN A 271 -4.06 44.10 -33.97
N LYS A 272 -5.16 44.59 -34.55
CA LYS A 272 -5.47 44.53 -36.00
C LYS A 272 -4.37 45.09 -36.91
N LYS A 273 -3.41 45.86 -36.39
CA LYS A 273 -2.29 46.42 -37.19
C LYS A 273 -1.17 45.43 -37.47
N LEU A 274 -0.95 44.39 -36.66
CA LEU A 274 0.13 43.41 -36.86
C LEU A 274 -0.28 42.22 -37.76
N THR A 275 -1.56 41.83 -37.75
CA THR A 275 -2.05 40.70 -38.57
C THR A 275 -2.05 41.02 -40.08
N LYS A 276 -2.25 42.29 -40.48
CA LYS A 276 -2.09 42.71 -41.88
C LYS A 276 -0.64 42.72 -42.39
N GLY A 277 0.35 42.72 -41.49
CA GLY A 277 1.77 42.65 -41.86
C GLY A 277 2.26 41.22 -42.08
N ALA A 278 1.72 40.25 -41.34
CA ALA A 278 2.10 38.84 -41.46
C ALA A 278 1.54 38.19 -42.74
N GLU A 279 0.31 38.54 -43.14
CA GLU A 279 -0.34 37.99 -44.35
C GLU A 279 0.28 38.53 -45.66
N LYS A 280 0.96 39.69 -45.59
CA LYS A 280 1.72 40.26 -46.74
C LYS A 280 3.09 39.62 -46.96
N ASN A 281 3.64 38.93 -45.97
CA ASN A 281 4.98 38.31 -46.05
C ASN A 281 4.92 36.80 -46.35
N SER A 282 3.72 36.25 -46.56
CA SER A 282 3.47 34.86 -46.95
C SER A 282 2.89 34.76 -48.37
N ALA A 283 3.25 35.67 -49.27
CA ALA A 283 3.07 35.46 -50.70
C ALA A 283 4.15 34.48 -51.18
N PRO A 284 3.81 33.47 -52.01
CA PRO A 284 4.78 32.47 -52.46
C PRO A 284 5.81 33.14 -53.37
N VAL A 285 7.09 32.96 -53.03
CA VAL A 285 8.18 33.20 -53.97
C VAL A 285 8.01 32.16 -55.08
N SER A 286 7.80 32.66 -56.30
CA SER A 286 7.71 31.88 -57.54
C SER A 286 9.08 31.38 -57.95
#